data_AF-A0A428WKT4-F1
#
_entry.id   AF-A0A428WKT4-F1
#
_cell.length_a   1.000
_cell.length_b   1.000
_cell.length_c   1.000
_cell.angle_alpha   90.00
_cell.angle_beta   90.00
_cell.angle_gamma   90.00
#
_symmetry.space_group_name_H-M   'P 1'
#
loop_
_entity.id
_entity.type
_entity.pdbx_description
1 polymer ?
#
loop_
_entity_poly.entity_id
_entity_poly.type
_entity_poly.pdbx_seq_one_letter_code
_entity_poly.pdbx_strand_id
1 'polypeptide(L)'
;MWGSAAARSLGATFLPQLADITEENRGNLQVPPDRLGAFGQECTLLAENVDHLSAMTGYDRDRILHYLTNMQNAIERAKTVGGGMIIW
;
A
#
# COMPACT_ATOMS: atom_id res chain seq x y z
N MET A 1 -10.66 1.22 -0.89
CA MET A 1 -9.91 -0.04 -0.81
C MET A 1 -8.92 -0.04 0.34
N TRP A 2 -7.88 0.79 0.29
CA TRP A 2 -6.73 0.73 1.20
C TRP A 2 -7.01 1.13 2.66
N GLY A 3 -7.89 2.11 2.91
CA GLY A 3 -8.35 2.46 4.26
C GLY A 3 -9.40 1.53 4.87
N SER A 4 -9.67 0.38 4.25
CA SER A 4 -10.70 -0.55 4.74
C SER A 4 -10.31 -1.18 6.08
N ALA A 5 -11.33 -1.56 6.86
CA ALA A 5 -11.13 -2.33 8.09
C ALA A 5 -10.37 -3.64 7.82
N ALA A 6 -10.59 -4.27 6.65
CA ALA A 6 -9.91 -5.49 6.25
C ALA A 6 -8.39 -5.31 6.05
N ALA A 7 -7.97 -4.21 5.41
CA ALA A 7 -6.54 -3.90 5.28
C ALA A 7 -5.90 -3.63 6.66
N ARG A 8 -6.59 -2.87 7.52
CA ARG A 8 -6.12 -2.57 8.89
C ARG A 8 -6.06 -3.81 9.77
N SER A 9 -7.02 -4.74 9.68
CA SER A 9 -7.02 -5.98 10.48
C SER A 9 -5.91 -6.93 10.10
N LEU A 10 -5.37 -6.83 8.88
CA LEU A 10 -4.16 -7.54 8.46
C LEU A 10 -2.88 -6.87 8.96
N GLY A 11 -2.96 -5.72 9.63
CA GLY A 11 -1.80 -4.99 10.15
C GLY A 11 -1.23 -3.95 9.20
N ALA A 12 -1.93 -3.57 8.13
CA ALA A 12 -1.50 -2.46 7.28
C ALA A 12 -1.54 -1.14 8.04
N THR A 13 -0.48 -0.35 7.88
CA THR A 13 -0.28 0.95 8.53
C THR A 13 0.10 2.05 7.55
N PHE A 14 0.63 1.73 6.36
CA PHE A 14 0.97 2.71 5.33
C PHE A 14 -0.23 3.00 4.41
N LEU A 15 -0.69 2.01 3.64
CA LEU A 15 -1.76 2.18 2.65
C LEU A 15 -3.08 2.74 3.25
N PRO A 16 -3.48 2.39 4.50
CA PRO A 16 -4.66 3.00 5.10
C PRO A 16 -4.60 4.53 5.25
N GLN A 17 -3.40 5.12 5.33
CA GLN A 17 -3.23 6.58 5.45
C GLN A 17 -3.78 7.34 4.24
N LEU A 18 -3.88 6.70 3.06
CA LEU A 18 -4.52 7.29 1.88
C LEU A 18 -6.00 7.63 2.10
N ALA A 19 -6.67 6.96 3.06
CA ALA A 19 -8.05 7.27 3.43
C ALA A 19 -8.15 8.21 4.64
N ASP A 20 -7.10 8.28 5.46
CA ASP A 20 -7.04 9.15 6.63
C ASP A 20 -6.53 10.53 6.22
N ILE A 21 -7.35 11.25 5.45
CA ILE A 21 -6.98 12.53 4.86
C ILE A 21 -6.84 13.60 5.95
N THR A 22 -5.66 14.20 6.03
CA THR A 22 -5.33 15.33 6.90
C THR A 22 -4.91 16.54 6.06
N GLU A 23 -4.87 17.72 6.68
CA GLU A 23 -4.34 18.93 6.04
C GLU A 23 -2.86 18.76 5.61
N GLU A 24 -2.10 17.98 6.38
CA GLU A 24 -0.69 17.71 6.16
C GLU A 24 -0.46 16.74 5.00
N ASN A 25 -1.22 15.64 4.93
CA ASN A 25 -0.99 14.61 3.89
C ASN A 25 -1.71 14.91 2.58
N ARG A 26 -2.81 15.69 2.61
CA ARG A 26 -3.65 16.02 1.45
C ARG A 26 -4.04 14.81 0.60
N GLY A 27 -4.27 13.66 1.25
CA GLY A 27 -4.60 12.39 0.59
C GLY A 27 -3.41 11.66 -0.05
N ASN A 28 -2.18 12.13 0.17
CA ASN A 28 -0.98 11.48 -0.32
C ASN A 28 -0.34 10.61 0.77
N LEU A 29 0.30 9.53 0.36
CA LEU A 29 1.19 8.73 1.19
C LEU A 29 2.63 8.94 0.74
N GLN A 30 3.47 9.45 1.64
CA GLN A 30 4.91 9.58 1.42
C GLN A 30 5.65 8.46 2.14
N VAL A 31 6.45 7.69 1.42
CA VAL A 31 7.29 6.62 1.96
C VAL A 31 8.75 7.01 1.77
N PRO A 32 9.46 7.42 2.83
CA PRO A 32 10.87 7.80 2.71
C PRO A 32 11.76 6.56 2.45
N PRO A 33 13.00 6.76 1.94
CA PRO A 33 13.88 5.65 1.51
C PRO A 33 14.10 4.56 2.58
N ASP A 34 14.25 4.96 3.84
CA ASP A 34 14.47 4.09 4.99
C ASP A 34 13.22 3.26 5.36
N ARG A 35 12.04 3.68 4.91
CA ARG A 35 10.75 2.99 5.16
C ARG A 35 10.30 2.12 3.99
N LEU A 36 10.96 2.17 2.83
CA LEU A 36 10.58 1.38 1.64
C LEU A 36 10.58 -0.14 1.91
N GLY A 37 11.48 -0.63 2.76
CA GLY A 37 11.50 -2.05 3.15
C GLY A 37 10.24 -2.47 3.91
N ALA A 38 9.83 -1.66 4.90
CA ALA A 38 8.61 -1.90 5.67
C ALA A 38 7.35 -1.77 4.81
N PHE A 39 7.32 -0.79 3.91
CA PHE A 39 6.22 -0.63 2.96
C PHE A 39 6.10 -1.83 2.00
N GLY A 40 7.23 -2.34 1.49
CA GLY A 40 7.23 -3.55 0.66
C GLY A 40 6.75 -4.80 1.39
N GLN A 41 7.05 -4.93 2.69
CA GLN A 41 6.51 -6.01 3.51
C GLN A 41 5.00 -5.90 3.66
N GLU A 42 4.46 -4.70 3.84
CA GLU A 42 3.01 -4.47 3.86
C GLU A 42 2.36 -4.84 2.52
N CYS A 43 2.96 -4.43 1.38
CA CYS A 43 2.43 -4.80 0.07
C CYS A 43 2.41 -6.33 -0.14
N THR A 44 3.46 -7.04 0.29
CA THR A 44 3.50 -8.51 0.25
C THR A 44 2.44 -9.13 1.13
N LEU A 45 2.30 -8.67 2.38
CA LEU A 45 1.29 -9.17 3.32
C LEU A 45 -0.13 -9.04 2.77
N LEU A 46 -0.43 -7.91 2.14
CA LEU A 46 -1.74 -7.67 1.52
C LEU A 46 -1.93 -8.55 0.27
N ALA A 47 -0.88 -8.81 -0.51
CA ALA A 47 -0.96 -9.68 -1.67
C ALA A 47 -1.19 -11.15 -1.28
N GLU A 48 -0.54 -11.62 -0.21
CA GLU A 48 -0.75 -12.96 0.36
C GLU A 48 -2.17 -13.16 0.90
N ASN A 49 -2.85 -12.07 1.28
CA ASN A 49 -4.22 -12.08 1.80
C ASN A 49 -5.25 -11.50 0.81
N VAL A 50 -4.96 -11.51 -0.49
CA VAL A 50 -5.79 -10.82 -1.48
C VAL A 50 -7.22 -11.38 -1.58
N ASP A 51 -7.41 -12.68 -1.38
CA ASP A 51 -8.75 -13.27 -1.42
C ASP A 51 -9.62 -12.78 -0.27
N HIS A 52 -9.04 -12.62 0.92
CA HIS A 52 -9.71 -12.02 2.07
C HIS A 52 -10.06 -10.55 1.81
N LEU A 53 -9.11 -9.79 1.26
CA LEU A 53 -9.36 -8.38 0.89
C LEU A 53 -10.47 -8.27 -0.15
N SER A 54 -10.45 -9.10 -1.18
CA SER A 54 -11.48 -9.11 -2.23
C SER A 54 -12.86 -9.41 -1.64
N ALA A 55 -12.98 -10.45 -0.82
CA ALA A 55 -14.23 -10.83 -0.17
C ALA A 55 -14.79 -9.71 0.73
N MET A 56 -13.93 -9.06 1.52
CA MET A 56 -14.36 -8.06 2.50
C MET A 56 -14.61 -6.67 1.91
N THR A 57 -13.98 -6.35 0.79
CA THR A 57 -14.07 -5.01 0.20
C THR A 57 -14.89 -4.96 -1.08
N GLY A 58 -15.22 -6.12 -1.66
CA GLY A 58 -15.95 -6.24 -2.93
C GLY A 58 -15.14 -5.85 -4.17
N TYR A 59 -13.86 -5.51 -4.01
CA TYR A 59 -12.99 -5.24 -5.14
C TYR A 59 -12.51 -6.55 -5.77
N ASP A 60 -12.37 -6.53 -7.09
CA ASP A 60 -11.78 -7.62 -7.85
C ASP A 60 -10.35 -7.94 -7.38
N ARG A 61 -10.08 -9.25 -7.24
CA ARG A 61 -8.80 -9.79 -6.76
C ARG A 61 -7.63 -9.37 -7.63
N ASP A 62 -7.76 -9.51 -8.95
CA ASP A 62 -6.68 -9.24 -9.89
C ASP A 62 -6.39 -7.74 -9.97
N ARG A 63 -7.42 -6.91 -9.79
CA ARG A 63 -7.26 -5.46 -9.61
C ARG A 63 -6.45 -5.11 -8.36
N ILE A 64 -6.70 -5.77 -7.22
CA ILE A 64 -5.91 -5.54 -6.00
C ILE A 64 -4.45 -5.95 -6.24
N LEU A 65 -4.21 -7.14 -6.80
CA LEU A 65 -2.86 -7.63 -7.12
C LEU A 65 -2.13 -6.72 -8.10
N HIS A 66 -2.83 -6.18 -9.10
CA HIS A 66 -2.25 -5.25 -10.06
C HIS A 66 -1.69 -4.00 -9.37
N TYR A 67 -2.45 -3.39 -8.46
CA TYR A 67 -1.96 -2.22 -7.72
C TYR A 67 -0.79 -2.56 -6.79
N LEU A 68 -0.85 -3.67 -6.06
CA LEU A 68 0.24 -4.10 -5.18
C LEU A 68 1.52 -4.40 -5.98
N THR A 69 1.39 -5.01 -7.16
CA THR A 69 2.51 -5.27 -8.07
C THR A 69 3.12 -3.97 -8.58
N ASN A 70 2.30 -2.99 -8.96
CA ASN A 70 2.79 -1.67 -9.36
C ASN A 70 3.54 -0.97 -8.23
N MET A 71 3.04 -1.06 -6.99
CA MET A 71 3.71 -0.51 -5.81
C MET A 71 5.06 -1.20 -5.57
N GLN A 72 5.15 -2.53 -5.67
CA GLN A 72 6.41 -3.25 -5.53
C GLN A 72 7.43 -2.87 -6.62
N ASN A 73 7.00 -2.74 -7.87
CA ASN A 73 7.88 -2.26 -8.94
C ASN A 73 8.41 -0.84 -8.67
N ALA A 74 7.56 0.04 -8.13
CA ALA A 74 7.95 1.38 -7.75
C ALA A 74 8.91 1.40 -6.54
N ILE A 75 8.72 0.49 -5.56
CA ILE A 75 9.62 0.30 -4.43
C ILE A 75 11.01 -0.09 -4.92
N GLU A 76 11.10 -1.09 -5.79
CA GLU A 76 12.38 -1.54 -6.33
C GLU A 76 13.07 -0.42 -7.12
N ARG A 77 12.33 0.34 -7.93
CA ARG A 77 12.88 1.52 -8.61
C ARG A 77 13.36 2.61 -7.64
N ALA A 78 12.62 2.88 -6.57
CA ALA A 78 12.99 3.90 -5.60
C ALA A 78 14.28 3.49 -4.85
N LYS A 79 14.42 2.20 -4.50
CA LYS A 79 15.63 1.66 -3.88
C LYS A 79 16.87 1.83 -4.78
N THR A 80 16.77 1.60 -6.09
CA THR A 80 17.94 1.70 -6.99
C THR A 80 18.50 3.12 -7.11
N VAL A 81 17.68 4.14 -6.89
CA VAL A 81 18.10 5.55 -6.94
C VAL A 81 18.28 6.17 -5.56
N GLY A 82 18.14 5.40 -4.48
CA GLY A 82 18.18 5.90 -3.10
C GLY A 82 17.05 6.88 -2.77
N GLY A 83 15.95 6.82 -3.52
CA GLY A 83 14.80 7.72 -3.40
C GLY A 83 13.69 7.16 -2.51
N GLY A 84 12.64 7.95 -2.32
CA GLY A 84 11.39 7.54 -1.69
C GLY A 84 10.26 7.38 -2.70
N MET A 85 9.04 7.20 -2.21
CA MET A 85 7.83 7.12 -3.03
C MET A 85 6.76 8.09 -2.53
N ILE A 86 5.95 8.58 -3.46
CA ILE A 86 4.71 9.29 -3.16
C ILE A 86 3.58 8.57 -3.91
N ILE A 87 2.51 8.27 -3.20
CA ILE A 87 1.25 7.75 -3.75
C ILE A 87 0.19 8.84 -3.54
N TRP A 88 -0.57 9.14 -4.60
CA TRP A 88 -1.60 10.18 -4.63
C TRP A 88 -2.91 9.65 -5.21
#